data_AF-A0A970X3E7-F1
#
_entry.id   AF-A0A970X3E7-F1
#
_cell.length_a   1.000
_cell.length_b   1.000
_cell.length_c   1.000
_cell.angle_alpha   90.00
_cell.angle_beta   90.00
_cell.angle_gamma   90.00
#
_symmetry.space_group_name_H-M   'P 1'
#
loop_
_entity.id
_entity.type
_entity.pdbx_description
1 polymer ?
#
loop_
_entity_poly.entity_id
_entity_poly.type
_entity_poly.pdbx_seq_one_letter_code
_entity_poly.pdbx_strand_id
1 'polypeptide(L)' 'MSAAPTIDPAATAELRLRLGGDLHEPGSPGYEDARTLNNAMIERRPALVARCSA' A
#
# COMPACT_ATOMS: atom_id res chain seq x y z
N MET A 1 -10.25 -16.20 -6.99
CA MET A 1 -9.20 -15.78 -6.04
C MET A 1 -8.09 -15.16 -6.85
N SER A 2 -8.00 -13.84 -6.92
CA SER A 2 -6.90 -13.19 -7.65
C SER A 2 -5.65 -13.30 -6.79
N ALA A 3 -4.60 -13.93 -7.31
CA ALA A 3 -3.30 -13.90 -6.65
C ALA A 3 -2.86 -12.43 -6.57
N ALA A 4 -2.51 -11.96 -5.38
CA ALA A 4 -1.85 -10.67 -5.25
C ALA A 4 -0.56 -10.73 -6.10
N PRO A 5 -0.23 -9.66 -6.83
CA PRO A 5 1.03 -9.64 -7.56
C PRO A 5 2.16 -9.87 -6.56
N THR A 6 3.05 -10.82 -6.87
CA THR A 6 4.26 -11.02 -6.09
C THR A 6 5.15 -9.81 -6.30
N ILE A 7 5.22 -8.93 -5.30
CA ILE A 7 6.15 -7.80 -5.29
C ILE A 7 7.47 -8.30 -4.71
N ASP A 8 8.58 -7.93 -5.34
CA ASP A 8 9.92 -8.23 -4.82
C ASP A 8 10.14 -7.49 -3.47
N PRO A 9 10.43 -8.20 -2.37
CA PRO A 9 10.66 -7.58 -1.07
C PRO A 9 11.85 -6.62 -1.07
N ALA A 10 12.87 -6.85 -1.91
CA ALA A 10 14.01 -5.94 -2.03
C ALA A 10 13.58 -4.61 -2.68
N ALA A 11 12.74 -4.66 -3.71
CA ALA A 11 12.20 -3.47 -4.36
C ALA A 11 11.26 -2.69 -3.42
N THR A 12 10.42 -3.38 -2.63
CA THR A 12 9.57 -2.75 -1.60
C THR A 12 10.40 -2.04 -0.54
N ALA A 13 11.49 -2.68 -0.07
CA ALA A 13 12.39 -2.08 0.91
C ALA A 13 13.11 -0.84 0.35
N GLU A 14 13.58 -0.89 -0.90
CA GLU A 14 14.19 0.27 -1.57
C GLU A 14 13.18 1.42 -1.71
N LEU A 15 11.95 1.11 -2.15
CA LEU A 15 10.89 2.12 -2.27
C LEU A 15 10.59 2.76 -0.91
N ARG A 16 10.48 1.98 0.16
CA ARG A 16 10.24 2.49 1.51
C ARG A 16 11.34 3.46 1.96
N LEU A 17 12.60 3.16 1.63
CA LEU A 17 13.73 4.03 1.94
C LEU A 17 13.69 5.34 1.14
N ARG A 18 13.30 5.27 -0.14
CA ARG A 18 13.33 6.41 -1.07
C ARG A 18 12.09 7.30 -1.01
N LEU A 19 10.94 6.77 -0.58
CA LEU A 19 9.66 7.46 -0.59
C LEU A 19 9.64 8.68 0.34
N GLY A 20 10.40 8.65 1.44
CA GLY A 20 10.38 9.71 2.46
C GLY A 20 9.07 9.78 3.27
N GLY A 21 8.12 8.89 3.01
CA GLY A 21 6.82 8.78 3.67
C GLY A 21 6.46 7.32 3.98
N ASP A 22 5.19 7.04 4.22
CA ASP A 22 4.72 5.73 4.67
C ASP A 22 4.37 4.80 3.51
N LEU A 23 4.77 3.54 3.62
CA LEU A 23 4.37 2.47 2.72
C LEU A 23 3.58 1.42 3.50
N HIS A 24 2.33 1.18 3.12
CA HIS A 24 1.43 0.22 3.76
C HIS A 24 1.19 -1.00 2.87
N GLU A 25 1.26 -2.18 3.47
CA GLU A 25 1.03 -3.47 2.84
C GLU A 25 -0.22 -4.13 3.45
N PRO A 26 -0.92 -5.04 2.74
CA PRO A 26 -2.02 -5.82 3.30
C PRO A 26 -1.62 -6.48 4.64
N GLY A 27 -2.31 -6.10 5.72
CA GLY A 27 -2.03 -6.59 7.08
C GLY A 27 -1.14 -5.66 7.93
N SER A 28 -0.56 -4.62 7.35
CA SER A 28 0.14 -3.57 8.11
C SER A 28 -0.85 -2.65 8.84
N PRO A 29 -0.50 -2.13 10.02
CA PRO A 29 -1.25 -1.05 10.65
C PRO A 29 -1.39 0.14 9.69
N GLY A 30 -2.62 0.63 9.52
CA GLY A 30 -2.94 1.76 8.64
C GLY A 30 -3.23 1.41 7.18
N TYR A 31 -3.06 0.17 6.72
CA TYR A 31 -3.41 -0.22 5.34
C TYR A 31 -4.91 -0.05 5.04
N GLU A 32 -5.78 -0.45 5.97
CA GLU A 32 -7.24 -0.32 5.83
C GLU A 32 -7.69 1.14 5.77
N ASP A 33 -7.07 2.01 6.58
CA ASP A 33 -7.32 3.45 6.54
C ASP A 33 -6.80 4.06 5.22
N ALA A 34 -5.57 3.73 4.85
CA ALA A 34 -4.92 4.27 3.65
C ALA A 34 -5.59 3.85 2.33
N ARG A 35 -6.26 2.69 2.29
CA ARG A 35 -7.05 2.23 1.13
C ARG A 35 -8.47 2.79 1.10
N THR A 36 -8.94 3.44 2.17
CA THR A 36 -10.32 3.91 2.28
C THR A 36 -10.52 5.15 1.43
N LEU A 37 -11.52 5.09 0.54
CA LEU A 37 -11.95 6.22 -0.28
C LEU A 37 -13.23 6.82 0.31
N ASN A 38 -13.46 8.11 0.04
CA ASN A 38 -14.70 8.78 0.44
C ASN A 38 -15.94 8.11 -0.17
N ASN A 39 -15.83 7.60 -1.40
CA ASN A 39 -16.87 6.77 -2.00
C ASN A 39 -16.76 5.33 -1.48
N ALA A 40 -17.55 5.03 -0.44
CA ALA A 40 -17.60 3.71 0.20
C ALA A 40 -18.10 2.58 -0.72
N MET A 41 -18.67 2.89 -1.89
CA MET A 41 -19.04 1.86 -2.88
C MET A 41 -17.84 1.26 -3.61
N ILE A 42 -16.66 1.88 -3.51
CA ILE A 42 -15.45 1.41 -4.18
C ILE A 42 -14.57 0.66 -3.17
N GLU A 43 -14.65 -0.66 -3.16
CA GLU A 43 -13.72 -1.50 -2.44
C GLU A 43 -12.56 -1.93 -3.36
N ARG A 44 -11.37 -1.40 -3.10
CA ARG A 44 -10.13 -1.85 -3.74
C ARG A 44 -9.15 -2.36 -2.70
N ARG A 45 -8.38 -3.38 -3.09
CA ARG A 45 -7.35 -4.02 -2.26
C ARG A 45 -6.00 -3.99 -3.01
N PRO A 46 -5.33 -2.83 -3.04
CA PRO A 46 -4.03 -2.69 -3.69
C PRO A 46 -2.95 -3.51 -2.96
N ALA A 47 -1.92 -3.95 -3.69
CA ALA A 47 -0.80 -4.67 -3.08
C ALA A 47 0.07 -3.77 -2.19
N LEU A 48 0.15 -2.47 -2.50
CA LEU A 48 0.91 -1.46 -1.77
C LEU A 48 0.13 -0.13 -1.78
N VAL A 49 0.17 0.61 -0.68
CA VAL A 49 -0.29 2.00 -0.60
C VAL A 49 0.85 2.89 -0.15
N ALA A 50 1.32 3.76 -1.05
CA ALA A 50 2.37 4.72 -0.77
C ALA A 50 1.77 6.09 -0.40
N ARG A 51 2.10 6.58 0.79
CA ARG A 51 1.77 7.92 1.27
C ARG A 51 3.00 8.80 1.17
N CYS A 52 3.08 9.59 0.11
CA CYS A 52 4.19 10.53 -0.10
C CYS A 52 4.12 11.67 0.93
N SER A 53 5.26 12.03 1.49
CA SER A 53 5.46 13.32 2.17
C SER A 53 5.87 14.38 1.14
N ALA A 54 5.53 15.64 1.41
CA ALA A 54 5.88 16.78 0.56
C ALA A 54 7.22 17.39 0.97
#